data_AF-A0A537IJJ7-F1
#
_entry.id   AF-A0A537IJJ7-F1
#
_cell.length_a   1.000
_cell.length_b   1.000
_cell.length_c   1.000
_cell.angle_alpha   90.00
_cell.angle_beta   90.00
_cell.angle_gamma   90.00
#
_symmetry.space_group_name_H-M   'P 1'
#
loop_
_entity.id
_entity.type
_entity.pdbx_description
1 polymer ?
#
loop_
_entity_poly.entity_id
_entity_poly.type
_entity_poly.pdbx_seq_one_letter_code
_entity_poly.pdbx_strand_id
1 'polypeptide(L)'
;MSNPVAFHGKTAWITAFIIALVFLMPILAISLPAVTLPGTRAMNVTSLKTPTYAESSRATILDENNWTIWSLTAQEYGATLTYSSDGLTLMGGFPPSTQPLALSIDRTLKVNLTAYPIMYMLINVSPSISYGIRFYSQSSGSTVPLWAESDALSHREGTGQAENVQLNMFQLIESNTGKVYDSTSSVTIYVERSASTQATHFSLQIKKLEFLNFPLLSAPAAGSYHAIYVGLGQIEENPSFTLRSVEIRGTINASKGMVFVPYFIDGLSIYQGPVYTLATIPIDLSVTVAITAQRPKSFSDNLPTEKAAIVLVAASGTFVRLSVENISLNYYSKTAQTSSIPFQGRNGYLNNAFFYLLLPVSVLVLLYGQIRRTKHVANPPSSVSRSDVDP
;
A
#
# COMPACT_ATOMS: atom_id res chain seq x y z
N MET A 1 60.84 -42.60 45.21
CA MET A 1 59.47 -42.23 45.59
C MET A 1 59.20 -40.82 45.07
N SER A 2 58.43 -40.69 44.00
CA SER A 2 57.99 -39.41 43.44
C SER A 2 56.46 -39.40 43.38
N ASN A 3 55.86 -38.37 44.00
CA ASN A 3 54.42 -38.14 44.01
C ASN A 3 53.91 -37.83 42.58
N PRO A 4 52.78 -38.40 42.13
CA PRO A 4 52.08 -37.89 40.98
C PRO A 4 51.24 -36.67 41.40
N VAL A 5 51.48 -35.57 40.70
CA VAL A 5 50.83 -34.26 40.87
C VAL A 5 49.36 -34.33 40.50
N ALA A 6 48.50 -33.85 41.41
CA ALA A 6 47.09 -33.59 41.18
C ALA A 6 46.92 -32.52 40.08
N PHE A 7 46.36 -32.91 38.92
CA PHE A 7 46.08 -32.00 37.82
C PHE A 7 44.63 -32.12 37.34
N HIS A 8 43.64 -31.99 38.23
CA HIS A 8 42.21 -32.08 37.87
C HIS A 8 41.32 -30.97 38.47
N GLY A 9 41.89 -29.95 39.12
CA GLY A 9 41.10 -28.89 39.77
C GLY A 9 40.73 -27.70 38.87
N LYS A 10 41.66 -27.20 38.04
CA LYS A 10 41.48 -25.89 37.38
C LYS A 10 40.62 -25.92 36.11
N THR A 11 40.58 -27.04 35.39
CA THR A 11 39.81 -27.18 34.14
C THR A 11 38.32 -27.41 34.35
N ALA A 12 37.93 -28.07 35.45
CA ALA A 12 36.53 -28.32 35.79
C ALA A 12 35.77 -27.01 36.10
N TRP A 13 36.40 -26.10 36.86
CA TRP A 13 35.81 -24.80 37.19
C TRP A 13 35.65 -23.88 35.97
N ILE A 14 36.61 -23.88 35.06
CA ILE A 14 36.52 -23.12 33.79
C ILE A 14 35.37 -23.65 32.93
N THR A 15 35.21 -24.97 32.86
CA THR A 15 34.13 -25.60 32.07
C THR A 15 32.76 -25.31 32.68
N ALA A 16 32.62 -25.41 34.00
CA ALA A 16 31.38 -25.08 34.71
C ALA A 16 31.02 -23.59 34.57
N PHE A 17 32.00 -22.70 34.63
CA PHE A 17 31.80 -21.27 34.41
C PHE A 17 31.33 -20.95 32.98
N ILE A 18 31.92 -21.57 31.96
CA ILE A 18 31.50 -21.40 30.56
C ILE A 18 30.07 -21.92 30.34
N ILE A 19 29.73 -23.08 30.90
CA ILE A 19 28.37 -23.63 30.81
C ILE A 19 27.36 -22.68 31.48
N ALA A 20 27.65 -22.21 32.69
CA ALA A 20 26.81 -21.24 33.38
C ALA A 20 26.60 -19.95 32.56
N LEU A 21 27.66 -19.44 31.92
CA LEU A 21 27.60 -18.26 31.07
C LEU A 21 26.69 -18.48 29.85
N VAL A 22 26.78 -19.63 29.17
CA VAL A 22 25.96 -19.98 28.00
C VAL A 22 24.47 -20.09 28.36
N PHE A 23 24.14 -20.57 29.56
CA PHE A 23 22.76 -20.67 30.02
C PHE A 23 22.20 -19.38 30.65
N LEU A 24 23.04 -18.50 31.20
CA LEU A 24 22.58 -17.20 31.73
C LEU A 24 22.36 -16.14 30.64
N MET A 25 23.13 -16.18 29.55
CA MET A 25 23.08 -15.14 28.51
C MET A 25 21.72 -14.99 27.81
N PRO A 26 20.96 -16.05 27.48
CA PRO A 26 19.62 -15.91 26.91
C PRO A 26 18.67 -15.17 27.86
N ILE A 27 18.77 -15.44 29.17
CA ILE A 27 17.91 -14.83 30.19
C ILE A 27 18.22 -13.34 30.34
N LEU A 28 19.52 -12.98 30.33
CA LEU A 28 19.97 -11.59 30.33
C LEU A 28 19.58 -10.85 29.04
N ALA A 29 19.62 -11.52 27.88
CA ALA A 29 19.22 -10.95 26.60
C ALA A 29 17.70 -10.66 26.51
N ILE A 30 16.86 -11.51 27.14
CA ILE A 30 15.41 -11.29 27.22
C ILE A 30 15.06 -10.12 28.17
N SER A 31 15.94 -9.80 29.13
CA SER A 31 15.75 -8.69 30.07
C SER A 31 16.20 -7.32 29.56
N LEU A 32 16.78 -7.24 28.35
CA LEU A 32 17.13 -5.96 27.76
C LEU A 32 15.86 -5.26 27.26
N PRO A 33 15.58 -4.01 27.68
CA PRO A 33 14.46 -3.25 27.14
C PRO A 33 14.62 -3.10 25.63
N ALA A 34 13.51 -3.27 24.90
CA ALA A 34 13.49 -3.12 23.45
C ALA A 34 14.13 -1.78 23.06
N VAL A 35 15.25 -1.84 22.33
CA VAL A 35 15.95 -0.64 21.85
C VAL A 35 15.10 -0.03 20.75
N THR A 36 14.27 0.95 21.10
CA THR A 36 13.65 1.84 20.12
C THR A 36 14.77 2.65 19.45
N LEU A 37 14.93 2.51 18.14
CA LEU A 37 15.87 3.32 17.37
C LEU A 37 15.59 4.81 17.67
N PRO A 38 16.62 5.62 18.01
CA PRO A 38 16.44 7.04 18.28
C PRO A 38 15.68 7.70 17.14
N GLY A 39 14.57 8.36 17.48
CA GLY A 39 13.73 9.05 16.50
C GLY A 39 12.67 8.19 15.82
N THR A 40 12.37 6.99 16.30
CA THR A 40 11.15 6.24 15.93
C THR A 40 10.19 6.14 17.10
N ARG A 41 8.88 6.28 16.85
CA ARG A 41 7.85 6.12 17.87
C ARG A 41 6.64 5.40 17.28
N ALA A 42 6.21 4.31 17.90
CA ALA A 42 4.92 3.69 17.63
C ALA A 42 3.91 4.13 18.69
N MET A 43 2.72 4.53 18.26
CA MET A 43 1.62 4.92 19.13
C MET A 43 0.41 4.05 18.84
N ASN A 44 -0.05 3.31 19.85
CA ASN A 44 -1.31 2.59 19.76
C ASN A 44 -2.46 3.61 19.81
N VAL A 45 -3.27 3.63 18.76
CA VAL A 45 -4.41 4.54 18.60
C VAL A 45 -5.73 3.78 18.47
N THR A 46 -5.78 2.54 18.92
CA THR A 46 -7.01 1.71 18.85
C THR A 46 -8.19 2.40 19.55
N SER A 47 -7.95 3.22 20.57
CA SER A 47 -8.97 4.01 21.25
C SER A 47 -9.56 5.15 20.40
N LEU A 48 -8.89 5.57 19.33
CA LEU A 48 -9.40 6.56 18.37
C LEU A 48 -10.29 5.94 17.29
N LYS A 49 -10.40 4.60 17.25
CA LYS A 49 -11.20 3.89 16.25
C LYS A 49 -12.67 4.31 16.36
N THR A 50 -13.23 4.81 15.26
CA THR A 50 -14.67 5.06 15.13
C THR A 50 -15.39 3.81 14.62
N PRO A 51 -16.74 3.77 14.63
CA PRO A 51 -17.47 2.63 14.09
C PRO A 51 -17.04 2.27 12.66
N THR A 52 -16.71 1.00 12.45
CA THR A 52 -16.35 0.49 11.13
C THR A 52 -17.59 0.41 10.25
N TYR A 53 -17.48 0.88 9.01
CA TYR A 53 -18.49 0.73 7.97
C TYR A 53 -17.87 0.07 6.75
N ALA A 54 -18.71 -0.39 5.84
CA ALA A 54 -18.32 -1.14 4.67
C ALA A 54 -19.14 -0.69 3.47
N GLU A 55 -18.49 -0.67 2.32
CA GLU A 55 -19.11 -0.38 1.05
C GLU A 55 -19.71 -1.66 0.48
N SER A 56 -20.99 -1.61 0.11
CA SER A 56 -21.67 -2.74 -0.54
C SER A 56 -20.95 -3.16 -1.82
N SER A 57 -20.95 -4.46 -2.14
CA SER A 57 -20.49 -4.93 -3.45
C SER A 57 -21.42 -4.56 -4.61
N ARG A 58 -22.56 -3.91 -4.33
CA ARG A 58 -23.55 -3.50 -5.34
C ARG A 58 -23.71 -1.99 -5.35
N ALA A 59 -23.51 -1.38 -6.52
CA ALA A 59 -23.79 0.01 -6.76
C ALA A 59 -25.26 0.25 -7.14
N THR A 60 -25.79 1.41 -6.73
CA THR A 60 -26.86 2.08 -7.46
C THR A 60 -26.24 2.84 -8.62
N ILE A 61 -26.81 2.70 -9.81
CA ILE A 61 -26.25 3.22 -11.06
C ILE A 61 -27.14 4.34 -11.57
N LEU A 62 -26.56 5.51 -11.79
CA LEU A 62 -27.12 6.55 -12.66
C LEU A 62 -26.50 6.37 -14.04
N ASP A 63 -27.31 5.83 -14.97
CA ASP A 63 -26.89 5.60 -16.35
C ASP A 63 -27.02 6.89 -17.16
N GLU A 64 -25.91 7.28 -17.78
CA GLU A 64 -25.76 8.50 -18.55
C GLU A 64 -25.45 8.22 -20.03
N ASN A 65 -25.75 7.01 -20.52
CA ASN A 65 -25.44 6.50 -21.88
C ASN A 65 -26.34 7.05 -23.01
N ASN A 66 -26.94 8.24 -22.86
CA ASN A 66 -27.57 8.90 -24.00
C ASN A 66 -26.48 9.45 -24.92
N TRP A 67 -26.16 8.72 -25.99
CA TRP A 67 -25.05 9.06 -26.88
C TRP A 67 -25.36 10.22 -27.84
N THR A 68 -26.63 10.41 -28.20
CA THR A 68 -27.04 11.39 -29.22
C THR A 68 -26.92 12.86 -28.79
N ILE A 69 -26.71 13.11 -27.49
CA ILE A 69 -26.56 14.46 -26.93
C ILE A 69 -25.11 14.98 -26.92
N TRP A 70 -24.15 14.15 -27.33
CA TRP A 70 -22.76 14.57 -27.48
C TRP A 70 -22.59 15.34 -28.79
N SER A 71 -21.93 16.49 -28.72
CA SER A 71 -21.59 17.30 -29.88
C SER A 71 -20.08 17.39 -30.08
N LEU A 72 -19.68 17.52 -31.34
CA LEU A 72 -18.32 17.89 -31.70
C LEU A 72 -18.16 19.41 -31.51
N THR A 73 -17.16 19.84 -30.75
CA THR A 73 -16.97 21.27 -30.45
C THR A 73 -16.56 22.06 -31.70
N ALA A 74 -15.80 21.44 -32.61
CA ALA A 74 -15.41 22.02 -33.90
C ALA A 74 -15.20 20.92 -34.94
N GLN A 75 -15.66 21.14 -36.17
CA GLN A 75 -15.53 20.17 -37.26
C GLN A 75 -14.16 20.27 -37.93
N GLU A 76 -13.15 19.72 -37.25
CA GLU A 76 -11.74 19.75 -37.66
C GLU A 76 -11.19 18.35 -37.96
N TYR A 77 -10.07 18.26 -38.67
CA TYR A 77 -9.29 17.02 -38.86
C TYR A 77 -10.07 15.84 -39.49
N GLY A 78 -11.10 16.15 -40.28
CA GLY A 78 -11.99 15.14 -40.85
C GLY A 78 -12.75 14.34 -39.78
N ALA A 79 -12.93 14.93 -38.59
CA ALA A 79 -13.53 14.24 -37.47
C ALA A 79 -15.00 13.94 -37.69
N THR A 80 -15.39 12.74 -37.30
CA THR A 80 -16.76 12.25 -37.36
C THR A 80 -17.15 11.68 -36.00
N LEU A 81 -18.37 12.01 -35.59
CA LEU A 81 -18.97 11.49 -34.37
C LEU A 81 -20.13 10.56 -34.77
N THR A 82 -20.05 9.31 -34.35
CA THR A 82 -21.03 8.28 -34.67
C THR A 82 -21.58 7.67 -33.38
N TYR A 83 -22.84 7.26 -33.43
CA TYR A 83 -23.57 6.76 -32.27
C TYR A 83 -24.21 5.42 -32.60
N SER A 84 -24.25 4.54 -31.62
CA SER A 84 -24.92 3.24 -31.68
C SER A 84 -25.60 2.93 -30.34
N SER A 85 -26.30 1.80 -30.23
CA SER A 85 -26.77 1.30 -28.95
C SER A 85 -25.63 1.02 -27.97
N ASP A 86 -24.45 0.68 -28.50
CA ASP A 86 -23.34 0.12 -27.72
C ASP A 86 -22.31 1.20 -27.31
N GLY A 87 -22.54 2.45 -27.70
CA GLY A 87 -21.61 3.54 -27.40
C GLY A 87 -21.55 4.63 -28.47
N LEU A 88 -20.64 5.55 -28.20
CA LEU A 88 -20.23 6.65 -29.06
C LEU A 88 -18.81 6.41 -29.56
N THR A 89 -18.58 6.72 -30.84
CA THR A 89 -17.27 6.62 -31.48
C THR A 89 -16.92 7.94 -32.18
N LEU A 90 -15.81 8.53 -31.77
CA LEU A 90 -15.16 9.69 -32.37
C LEU A 90 -13.95 9.21 -33.19
N MET A 91 -13.92 9.52 -34.48
CA MET A 91 -12.81 9.14 -35.38
C MET A 91 -12.36 10.31 -36.23
N GLY A 92 -11.07 10.36 -36.57
CA GLY A 92 -10.51 11.38 -37.45
C GLY A 92 -9.01 11.18 -37.70
N GLY A 93 -8.34 12.22 -38.19
CA GLY A 93 -6.90 12.17 -38.43
C GLY A 93 -6.20 13.49 -38.21
N PHE A 94 -5.30 13.55 -37.23
CA PHE A 94 -4.45 14.71 -37.02
C PHE A 94 -3.42 14.82 -38.15
N PRO A 95 -3.32 15.98 -38.84
CA PRO A 95 -2.31 16.19 -39.86
C PRO A 95 -0.90 16.31 -39.26
N PRO A 96 0.16 16.20 -40.08
CA PRO A 96 1.50 16.60 -39.69
C PRO A 96 1.50 18.02 -39.11
N SER A 97 2.05 18.20 -37.92
CA SER A 97 2.13 19.50 -37.24
C SER A 97 3.33 19.56 -36.31
N THR A 98 4.03 20.70 -36.30
CA THR A 98 5.09 21.00 -35.33
C THR A 98 4.54 21.48 -33.98
N GLN A 99 3.22 21.63 -33.86
CA GLN A 99 2.51 22.00 -32.64
C GLN A 99 1.59 20.85 -32.20
N PRO A 100 1.32 20.72 -30.89
CA PRO A 100 0.28 19.83 -30.39
C PRO A 100 -1.08 20.16 -31.03
N LEU A 101 -1.86 19.13 -31.31
CA LEU A 101 -3.22 19.26 -31.83
C LEU A 101 -4.19 18.56 -30.88
N ALA A 102 -5.38 19.11 -30.73
CA ALA A 102 -6.44 18.53 -29.91
C ALA A 102 -7.80 18.72 -30.57
N LEU A 103 -8.70 17.83 -30.23
CA LEU A 103 -10.10 17.86 -30.65
C LEU A 103 -10.95 17.39 -29.48
N SER A 104 -12.12 17.99 -29.31
CA SER A 104 -13.02 17.66 -28.22
C SER A 104 -14.45 17.43 -28.66
N ILE A 105 -15.12 16.62 -27.85
CA ILE A 105 -16.57 16.46 -27.84
C ILE A 105 -17.08 16.90 -26.47
N ASP A 106 -18.28 17.43 -26.42
CA ASP A 106 -18.88 17.95 -25.21
C ASP A 106 -20.36 17.60 -25.12
N ARG A 107 -20.87 17.63 -23.89
CA ARG A 107 -22.31 17.60 -23.64
C ARG A 107 -22.66 18.29 -22.32
N THR A 108 -23.92 18.69 -22.21
CA THR A 108 -24.51 19.01 -20.91
C THR A 108 -24.61 17.74 -20.06
N LEU A 109 -24.22 17.83 -18.79
CA LEU A 109 -24.25 16.73 -17.84
C LEU A 109 -24.50 17.28 -16.44
N LYS A 110 -25.68 16.97 -15.89
CA LYS A 110 -26.08 17.40 -14.55
C LYS A 110 -26.18 16.19 -13.63
N VAL A 111 -25.11 15.93 -12.88
CA VAL A 111 -25.09 14.84 -11.91
C VAL A 111 -25.09 15.41 -10.50
N ASN A 112 -25.91 14.83 -9.62
CA ASN A 112 -25.82 15.08 -8.19
C ASN A 112 -24.70 14.20 -7.60
N LEU A 113 -23.56 14.82 -7.33
CA LEU A 113 -22.36 14.13 -6.84
C LEU A 113 -22.53 13.63 -5.41
N THR A 114 -23.39 14.25 -4.59
CA THR A 114 -23.71 13.74 -3.25
C THR A 114 -24.44 12.41 -3.29
N ALA A 115 -25.27 12.22 -4.33
CA ALA A 115 -26.03 10.99 -4.53
C ALA A 115 -25.26 9.94 -5.34
N TYR A 116 -24.37 10.35 -6.24
CA TYR A 116 -23.57 9.48 -7.11
C TYR A 116 -22.13 10.00 -7.22
N PRO A 117 -21.30 9.74 -6.20
CA PRO A 117 -19.97 10.35 -6.07
C PRO A 117 -18.90 9.73 -6.98
N ILE A 118 -19.12 8.51 -7.48
CA ILE A 118 -18.11 7.79 -8.28
C ILE A 118 -18.45 7.93 -9.75
N MET A 119 -17.52 8.43 -10.55
CA MET A 119 -17.63 8.35 -12.01
C MET A 119 -17.00 7.05 -12.49
N TYR A 120 -17.69 6.36 -13.40
CA TYR A 120 -17.19 5.19 -14.10
C TYR A 120 -17.36 5.38 -15.61
N MET A 121 -16.27 5.19 -16.36
CA MET A 121 -16.27 5.28 -17.81
C MET A 121 -15.51 4.08 -18.40
N LEU A 122 -16.13 3.44 -19.39
CA LEU A 122 -15.46 2.43 -20.23
C LEU A 122 -15.08 3.08 -21.55
N ILE A 123 -13.79 3.37 -21.70
CA ILE A 123 -13.24 4.11 -22.83
C ILE A 123 -12.16 3.30 -23.55
N ASN A 124 -12.07 3.42 -24.87
CA ASN A 124 -10.96 2.87 -25.66
C ASN A 124 -10.43 3.97 -26.58
N VAL A 125 -9.15 4.29 -26.47
CA VAL A 125 -8.49 5.28 -27.30
C VAL A 125 -7.33 4.63 -28.03
N SER A 126 -7.22 4.92 -29.33
CA SER A 126 -6.15 4.44 -30.19
C SER A 126 -4.76 4.71 -29.60
N PRO A 127 -3.76 3.81 -29.82
CA PRO A 127 -2.38 4.05 -29.42
C PRO A 127 -1.83 5.36 -29.99
N SER A 128 -0.84 5.95 -29.31
CA SER A 128 -0.16 7.19 -29.73
C SER A 128 -1.02 8.45 -29.75
N ILE A 129 -2.22 8.37 -29.17
CA ILE A 129 -3.13 9.50 -28.93
C ILE A 129 -3.34 9.60 -27.43
N SER A 130 -3.21 10.79 -26.88
CA SER A 130 -3.59 11.06 -25.49
C SER A 130 -5.02 11.54 -25.44
N TYR A 131 -5.67 11.42 -24.29
CA TYR A 131 -7.02 11.87 -24.09
C TYR A 131 -7.20 12.46 -22.69
N GLY A 132 -8.26 13.23 -22.50
CA GLY A 132 -8.65 13.63 -21.16
C GLY A 132 -10.12 13.95 -21.01
N ILE A 133 -10.55 14.03 -19.76
CA ILE A 133 -11.96 14.20 -19.38
C ILE A 133 -12.04 15.41 -18.45
N ARG A 134 -12.79 16.44 -18.86
CA ARG A 134 -12.90 17.73 -18.18
C ARG A 134 -14.34 17.96 -17.75
N PHE A 135 -14.54 18.16 -16.45
CA PHE A 135 -15.85 18.49 -15.89
C PHE A 135 -15.95 19.98 -15.59
N TYR A 136 -17.16 20.51 -15.71
CA TYR A 136 -17.45 21.90 -15.41
C TYR A 136 -18.68 21.99 -14.50
N SER A 137 -18.80 23.11 -13.78
CA SER A 137 -20.00 23.49 -13.05
C SER A 137 -20.49 24.87 -13.50
N GLN A 138 -21.71 25.23 -13.12
CA GLN A 138 -22.21 26.59 -13.27
C GLN A 138 -22.20 27.29 -11.91
N SER A 139 -21.52 28.43 -11.82
CA SER A 139 -21.52 29.28 -10.63
C SER A 139 -21.80 30.73 -11.04
N SER A 140 -22.85 31.32 -10.48
CA SER A 140 -23.23 32.72 -10.73
C SER A 140 -23.34 33.10 -12.22
N GLY A 141 -23.87 32.20 -13.05
CA GLY A 141 -24.06 32.43 -14.49
C GLY A 141 -22.82 32.16 -15.36
N SER A 142 -21.68 31.81 -14.77
CA SER A 142 -20.44 31.48 -15.47
C SER A 142 -20.10 29.99 -15.35
N THR A 143 -19.51 29.44 -16.41
CA THR A 143 -18.96 28.08 -16.39
C THR A 143 -17.63 28.07 -15.65
N VAL A 144 -17.51 27.20 -14.64
CA VAL A 144 -16.31 27.05 -13.81
C VAL A 144 -15.66 25.70 -14.10
N PRO A 145 -14.36 25.64 -14.43
CA PRO A 145 -13.65 24.37 -14.60
C PRO A 145 -13.50 23.64 -13.26
N LEU A 146 -13.73 22.34 -13.27
CA LEU A 146 -13.52 21.45 -12.12
C LEU A 146 -12.31 20.51 -12.32
N TRP A 147 -11.47 20.82 -13.30
CA TRP A 147 -10.32 20.02 -13.73
C TRP A 147 -9.02 20.82 -13.57
N ALA A 148 -7.89 20.13 -13.58
CA ALA A 148 -6.55 20.72 -13.63
C ALA A 148 -5.62 19.89 -14.52
N GLU A 149 -4.66 20.51 -15.22
CA GLU A 149 -3.78 19.79 -16.17
C GLU A 149 -2.95 18.67 -15.51
N SER A 150 -2.74 18.74 -14.18
CA SER A 150 -2.00 17.73 -13.42
C SER A 150 -2.86 16.57 -12.93
N ASP A 151 -4.18 16.65 -13.07
CA ASP A 151 -5.12 15.73 -12.46
C ASP A 151 -5.08 14.32 -13.07
N ALA A 152 -5.86 13.40 -12.49
CA ALA A 152 -5.88 12.02 -12.95
C ALA A 152 -6.55 11.84 -14.31
N LEU A 153 -7.40 12.78 -14.74
CA LEU A 153 -8.19 12.67 -15.96
C LEU A 153 -7.56 13.38 -17.16
N SER A 154 -6.50 14.15 -16.94
CA SER A 154 -5.82 14.92 -17.98
C SER A 154 -4.66 14.12 -18.60
N HIS A 155 -4.51 14.27 -19.92
CA HIS A 155 -3.36 13.75 -20.69
C HIS A 155 -3.10 12.24 -20.55
N ARG A 156 -4.16 11.43 -20.40
CA ARG A 156 -4.07 9.97 -20.30
C ARG A 156 -3.64 9.37 -21.64
N GLU A 157 -2.75 8.39 -21.61
CA GLU A 157 -2.26 7.75 -22.85
C GLU A 157 -3.28 6.72 -23.36
N GLY A 158 -3.62 6.80 -24.65
CA GLY A 158 -4.38 5.77 -25.35
C GLY A 158 -3.55 4.52 -25.57
N THR A 159 -4.11 3.36 -25.22
CA THR A 159 -3.42 2.06 -25.29
C THR A 159 -3.94 1.17 -26.42
N GLY A 160 -5.02 1.56 -27.08
CA GLY A 160 -5.78 0.74 -28.02
C GLY A 160 -6.63 -0.36 -27.36
N GLN A 161 -6.58 -0.48 -26.04
CA GLN A 161 -7.39 -1.41 -25.26
C GLN A 161 -8.47 -0.66 -24.48
N ALA A 162 -9.55 -1.36 -24.17
CA ALA A 162 -10.61 -0.82 -23.34
C ALA A 162 -10.10 -0.64 -21.90
N GLU A 163 -10.36 0.54 -21.35
CA GLU A 163 -9.93 0.99 -20.04
C GLU A 163 -11.14 1.35 -19.19
N ASN A 164 -11.12 0.88 -17.94
CA ASN A 164 -12.07 1.29 -16.91
C ASN A 164 -11.50 2.50 -16.17
N VAL A 165 -12.02 3.68 -16.45
CA VAL A 165 -11.70 4.89 -15.70
C VAL A 165 -12.71 5.03 -14.57
N GLN A 166 -12.28 4.85 -13.33
CA GLN A 166 -13.13 4.99 -12.15
C GLN A 166 -12.47 5.90 -11.11
N LEU A 167 -13.19 6.91 -10.64
CA LEU A 167 -12.71 7.80 -9.59
C LEU A 167 -13.82 8.44 -8.78
N ASN A 168 -13.46 8.88 -7.58
CA ASN A 168 -14.29 9.71 -6.73
C ASN A 168 -14.26 11.18 -7.20
N MET A 169 -15.42 11.67 -7.63
CA MET A 169 -15.55 13.02 -8.18
C MET A 169 -15.32 14.10 -7.12
N PHE A 170 -15.74 13.89 -5.86
CA PHE A 170 -15.47 14.87 -4.80
C PHE A 170 -13.98 15.04 -4.56
N GLN A 171 -13.25 13.93 -4.46
CA GLN A 171 -11.81 13.96 -4.27
C GLN A 171 -11.13 14.74 -5.41
N LEU A 172 -11.48 14.44 -6.66
CA LEU A 172 -10.91 15.10 -7.84
C LEU A 172 -11.19 16.61 -7.82
N ILE A 173 -12.45 16.99 -7.64
CA ILE A 173 -12.89 18.39 -7.70
C ILE A 173 -12.28 19.22 -6.57
N GLU A 174 -12.29 18.70 -5.35
CA GLU A 174 -11.75 19.42 -4.19
C GLU A 174 -10.23 19.55 -4.30
N SER A 175 -9.53 18.52 -4.81
CA SER A 175 -8.09 18.59 -5.09
C SER A 175 -7.74 19.62 -6.16
N ASN A 176 -8.60 19.77 -7.18
CA ASN A 176 -8.38 20.69 -8.29
C ASN A 176 -8.74 22.15 -7.96
N THR A 177 -9.78 22.37 -7.16
CA THR A 177 -10.39 23.70 -6.98
C THR A 177 -10.28 24.24 -5.55
N GLY A 178 -9.95 23.40 -4.57
CA GLY A 178 -10.00 23.75 -3.14
C GLY A 178 -11.41 24.02 -2.63
N LYS A 179 -12.46 23.62 -3.38
CA LYS A 179 -13.86 23.83 -3.06
C LYS A 179 -14.68 22.56 -3.28
N VAL A 180 -15.77 22.44 -2.54
CA VAL A 180 -16.75 21.38 -2.72
C VAL A 180 -17.81 21.83 -3.72
N TYR A 181 -18.14 20.97 -4.68
CA TYR A 181 -19.24 21.15 -5.60
C TYR A 181 -20.15 19.92 -5.54
N ASP A 182 -21.44 20.16 -5.38
CA ASP A 182 -22.43 19.08 -5.25
C ASP A 182 -22.93 18.57 -6.62
N SER A 183 -22.58 19.29 -7.71
CA SER A 183 -23.01 18.91 -9.06
C SER A 183 -22.09 19.40 -10.17
N THR A 184 -22.18 18.69 -11.30
CA THR A 184 -21.61 19.06 -12.60
C THR A 184 -22.66 19.76 -13.48
N SER A 185 -22.21 20.48 -14.51
CA SER A 185 -23.07 21.09 -15.53
C SER A 185 -22.77 20.59 -16.95
N SER A 186 -21.50 20.27 -17.23
CA SER A 186 -21.09 19.70 -18.51
C SER A 186 -19.83 18.84 -18.35
N VAL A 187 -19.60 18.02 -19.36
CA VAL A 187 -18.37 17.25 -19.53
C VAL A 187 -17.84 17.44 -20.94
N THR A 188 -16.52 17.58 -21.05
CA THR A 188 -15.79 17.62 -22.31
C THR A 188 -14.78 16.49 -22.30
N ILE A 189 -14.74 15.72 -23.38
CA ILE A 189 -13.74 14.68 -23.59
C ILE A 189 -12.94 15.09 -24.80
N TYR A 190 -11.62 15.13 -24.64
CA TYR A 190 -10.72 15.52 -25.70
C TYR A 190 -9.74 14.40 -26.03
N VAL A 191 -9.36 14.34 -27.30
CA VAL A 191 -8.19 13.62 -27.78
C VAL A 191 -7.15 14.64 -28.19
N GLU A 192 -5.90 14.32 -27.96
CA GLU A 192 -4.77 15.17 -28.30
C GLU A 192 -3.60 14.35 -28.80
N ARG A 193 -2.71 15.04 -29.51
CA ARG A 193 -1.46 14.47 -29.97
C ARG A 193 -0.38 15.54 -29.87
N SER A 194 0.75 15.16 -29.30
CA SER A 194 1.99 15.95 -29.34
C SER A 194 2.42 16.29 -30.77
N ALA A 195 3.32 17.26 -30.90
CA ALA A 195 3.91 17.62 -32.19
C ALA A 195 4.49 16.39 -32.91
N SER A 196 4.14 16.20 -34.18
CA SER A 196 4.62 15.10 -35.01
C SER A 196 4.54 15.45 -36.49
N THR A 197 5.56 15.06 -37.24
CA THR A 197 5.68 15.26 -38.70
C THR A 197 4.90 14.21 -39.51
N GLN A 198 4.27 13.25 -38.86
CA GLN A 198 3.45 12.22 -39.50
C GLN A 198 1.97 12.49 -39.23
N ALA A 199 1.11 12.16 -40.20
CA ALA A 199 -0.33 12.13 -39.95
C ALA A 199 -0.65 10.98 -38.99
N THR A 200 -1.61 11.18 -38.09
CA THR A 200 -1.99 10.18 -37.09
C THR A 200 -3.50 10.03 -37.06
N HIS A 201 -3.99 8.84 -37.41
CA HIS A 201 -5.39 8.49 -37.24
C HIS A 201 -5.69 8.26 -35.76
N PHE A 202 -6.85 8.72 -35.32
CA PHE A 202 -7.33 8.48 -33.97
C PHE A 202 -8.72 7.86 -33.98
N SER A 203 -8.99 7.08 -32.94
CA SER A 203 -10.31 6.59 -32.60
C SER A 203 -10.47 6.65 -31.09
N LEU A 204 -11.56 7.26 -30.63
CA LEU A 204 -12.01 7.24 -29.25
C LEU A 204 -13.40 6.61 -29.22
N GLN A 205 -13.57 5.57 -28.42
CA GLN A 205 -14.84 4.91 -28.19
C GLN A 205 -15.21 5.00 -26.72
N ILE A 206 -16.44 5.41 -26.43
CA ILE A 206 -17.03 5.37 -25.08
C ILE A 206 -18.20 4.40 -25.12
N LYS A 207 -18.11 3.35 -24.32
CA LYS A 207 -19.16 2.32 -24.22
C LYS A 207 -20.04 2.51 -22.98
N LYS A 208 -19.50 3.16 -21.96
CA LYS A 208 -20.21 3.45 -20.71
C LYS A 208 -19.76 4.78 -20.15
N LEU A 209 -20.72 5.56 -19.68
CA LEU A 209 -20.55 6.67 -18.75
C LEU A 209 -21.64 6.51 -17.70
N GLU A 210 -21.24 6.17 -16.48
CA GLU A 210 -22.13 5.88 -15.37
C GLU A 210 -21.65 6.65 -14.14
N PHE A 211 -22.58 7.03 -13.28
CA PHE A 211 -22.26 7.54 -11.94
C PHE A 211 -22.79 6.56 -10.91
N LEU A 212 -21.90 6.11 -10.04
CA LEU A 212 -22.13 5.01 -9.12
C LEU A 212 -22.23 5.55 -7.70
N ASN A 213 -23.10 4.91 -6.93
CA ASN A 213 -23.13 5.03 -5.48
C ASN A 213 -23.16 3.65 -4.88
N PHE A 214 -22.10 3.31 -4.17
CA PHE A 214 -22.06 2.11 -3.36
C PHE A 214 -22.49 2.48 -1.94
N PRO A 215 -23.64 2.01 -1.45
CA PRO A 215 -24.12 2.38 -0.13
C PRO A 215 -23.13 1.96 0.96
N LEU A 216 -22.84 2.89 1.88
CA LEU A 216 -22.08 2.61 3.09
C LEU A 216 -23.01 1.99 4.13
N LEU A 217 -22.65 0.81 4.59
CA LEU A 217 -23.38 0.02 5.58
C LEU A 217 -22.53 -0.09 6.83
N SER A 218 -23.15 -0.13 8.02
CA SER A 218 -22.39 -0.47 9.22
C SER A 218 -21.78 -1.87 9.07
N ALA A 219 -20.49 -2.03 9.38
CA ALA A 219 -19.74 -3.27 9.17
C ALA A 219 -19.67 -4.28 10.35
N PRO A 220 -20.49 -4.23 11.43
CA PRO A 220 -20.42 -5.29 12.45
C PRO A 220 -21.12 -6.59 12.01
N ALA A 221 -21.99 -6.54 10.99
CA ALA A 221 -22.72 -7.69 10.47
C ALA A 221 -21.98 -8.38 9.31
N ALA A 222 -22.10 -9.71 9.22
CA ALA A 222 -21.57 -10.46 8.09
C ALA A 222 -22.30 -10.04 6.80
N GLY A 223 -21.55 -9.80 5.73
CA GLY A 223 -22.10 -9.38 4.44
C GLY A 223 -21.19 -9.71 3.27
N SER A 224 -21.41 -9.05 2.15
CA SER A 224 -20.55 -9.10 0.97
C SER A 224 -20.18 -7.68 0.59
N TYR A 225 -18.95 -7.30 0.92
CA TYR A 225 -18.48 -5.92 0.85
C TYR A 225 -17.34 -5.80 -0.16
N HIS A 226 -17.35 -4.71 -0.91
CA HIS A 226 -16.27 -4.32 -1.81
C HIS A 226 -15.13 -3.67 -1.03
N ALA A 227 -15.45 -2.76 -0.10
CA ALA A 227 -14.46 -2.12 0.74
C ALA A 227 -14.89 -2.08 2.21
N ILE A 228 -13.92 -2.06 3.13
CA ILE A 228 -14.13 -1.88 4.57
C ILE A 228 -13.36 -0.65 5.04
N TYR A 229 -14.03 0.21 5.79
CA TYR A 229 -13.52 1.48 6.27
C TYR A 229 -13.39 1.44 7.79
N VAL A 230 -12.15 1.53 8.26
CA VAL A 230 -11.83 1.68 9.67
C VAL A 230 -11.51 3.15 9.90
N GLY A 231 -12.55 3.89 10.29
CA GLY A 231 -12.42 5.30 10.62
C GLY A 231 -11.57 5.52 11.86
N LEU A 232 -10.81 6.61 11.83
CA LEU A 232 -10.02 7.12 12.94
C LEU A 232 -10.56 8.50 13.28
N GLY A 233 -10.73 8.75 14.57
CA GLY A 233 -11.00 10.09 15.07
C GLY A 233 -9.83 11.03 14.81
N GLN A 234 -9.82 12.18 15.47
CA GLN A 234 -8.77 13.17 15.27
C GLN A 234 -7.39 12.61 15.63
N ILE A 235 -6.54 12.47 14.61
CA ILE A 235 -5.12 12.18 14.80
C ILE A 235 -4.44 13.50 15.14
N GLU A 236 -3.90 13.63 16.35
CA GLU A 236 -3.19 14.83 16.77
C GLU A 236 -1.90 15.01 15.97
N GLU A 237 -1.74 16.19 15.38
CA GLU A 237 -0.48 16.57 14.75
C GLU A 237 0.60 16.74 15.82
N ASN A 238 1.75 16.09 15.61
CA ASN A 238 2.89 16.25 16.48
C ASN A 238 3.94 17.17 15.81
N PRO A 239 4.34 18.28 16.43
CA PRO A 239 5.33 19.19 15.86
C PRO A 239 6.73 18.58 15.80
N SER A 240 7.02 17.59 16.65
CA SER A 240 8.33 16.92 16.75
C SER A 240 8.41 15.62 15.94
N PHE A 241 7.31 15.14 15.39
CA PHE A 241 7.25 13.85 14.70
C PHE A 241 6.45 13.94 13.39
N THR A 242 6.88 13.20 12.37
CA THR A 242 6.18 13.00 11.10
C THR A 242 5.63 11.59 11.05
N LEU A 243 4.36 11.44 10.69
CA LEU A 243 3.76 10.11 10.49
C LEU A 243 4.45 9.42 9.32
N ARG A 244 4.91 8.19 9.54
CA ARG A 244 5.62 7.36 8.56
C ARG A 244 4.74 6.26 8.02
N SER A 245 3.98 5.60 8.87
CA SER A 245 3.09 4.52 8.44
C SER A 245 1.96 4.31 9.43
N VAL A 246 0.91 3.68 8.94
CA VAL A 246 -0.23 3.25 9.73
C VAL A 246 -0.33 1.73 9.62
N GLU A 247 -0.45 1.06 10.76
CA GLU A 247 -0.58 -0.39 10.84
C GLU A 247 -1.94 -0.75 11.46
N ILE A 248 -2.62 -1.72 10.86
CA ILE A 248 -3.83 -2.33 11.38
C ILE A 248 -3.62 -3.83 11.57
N ARG A 249 -4.01 -4.33 12.74
CA ARG A 249 -4.02 -5.76 13.07
C ARG A 249 -5.39 -6.23 13.51
N GLY A 250 -5.70 -7.48 13.22
CA GLY A 250 -6.90 -8.16 13.71
C GLY A 250 -7.18 -9.43 12.94
N THR A 251 -8.45 -9.74 12.71
CA THR A 251 -8.86 -10.94 11.98
C THR A 251 -9.80 -10.60 10.83
N ILE A 252 -9.59 -11.24 9.68
CA ILE A 252 -10.38 -11.01 8.47
C ILE A 252 -11.05 -12.29 7.97
N ASN A 253 -12.32 -12.15 7.56
CA ASN A 253 -13.08 -13.17 6.85
C ASN A 253 -13.50 -12.62 5.48
N ALA A 254 -13.34 -13.42 4.43
CA ALA A 254 -13.43 -13.00 3.03
C ALA A 254 -13.84 -14.18 2.12
N SER A 255 -13.96 -13.93 0.82
CA SER A 255 -14.01 -15.00 -0.18
C SER A 255 -12.64 -15.65 -0.39
N LYS A 256 -12.60 -16.96 -0.66
CA LYS A 256 -11.35 -17.69 -0.96
C LYS A 256 -10.60 -17.06 -2.14
N GLY A 257 -9.30 -16.83 -1.98
CA GLY A 257 -8.45 -16.26 -3.05
C GLY A 257 -8.63 -14.75 -3.22
N MET A 258 -9.24 -14.06 -2.26
CA MET A 258 -9.44 -12.61 -2.30
C MET A 258 -8.12 -11.86 -2.49
N VAL A 259 -8.14 -10.85 -3.35
CA VAL A 259 -7.05 -9.88 -3.49
C VAL A 259 -7.56 -8.52 -3.04
N PHE A 260 -6.80 -7.83 -2.20
CA PHE A 260 -7.18 -6.51 -1.72
C PHE A 260 -5.98 -5.57 -1.60
N VAL A 261 -6.28 -4.27 -1.60
CA VAL A 261 -5.29 -3.20 -1.46
C VAL A 261 -5.74 -2.31 -0.29
N PRO A 262 -4.86 -2.08 0.70
CA PRO A 262 -5.14 -1.17 1.78
C PRO A 262 -4.71 0.24 1.44
N TYR A 263 -5.47 1.20 1.91
CA TYR A 263 -5.23 2.62 1.78
C TYR A 263 -5.27 3.27 3.16
N PHE A 264 -4.47 4.30 3.33
CA PHE A 264 -4.65 5.27 4.39
C PHE A 264 -5.08 6.59 3.76
N ILE A 265 -6.19 7.13 4.21
CA ILE A 265 -6.77 8.37 3.73
C ILE A 265 -6.75 9.36 4.89
N ASP A 266 -6.22 10.56 4.64
CA ASP A 266 -6.21 11.69 5.57
C ASP A 266 -6.61 12.97 4.80
N GLY A 267 -7.89 13.31 4.90
CA GLY A 267 -8.55 14.29 4.05
C GLY A 267 -8.44 13.88 2.57
N LEU A 268 -7.89 14.78 1.74
CA LEU A 268 -7.62 14.52 0.33
C LEU A 268 -6.32 13.74 0.07
N SER A 269 -5.51 13.52 1.12
CA SER A 269 -4.25 12.79 0.98
C SER A 269 -4.51 11.29 1.03
N ILE A 270 -4.14 10.59 -0.03
CA ILE A 270 -4.35 9.15 -0.18
C ILE A 270 -3.00 8.45 -0.30
N TYR A 271 -2.83 7.40 0.48
CA TYR A 271 -1.62 6.58 0.50
C TYR A 271 -2.01 5.14 0.27
N GLN A 272 -1.35 4.49 -0.69
CA GLN A 272 -1.63 3.12 -1.06
C GLN A 272 -0.59 2.19 -0.44
N GLY A 273 -1.05 1.11 0.18
CA GLY A 273 -0.22 0.03 0.68
C GLY A 273 0.00 -1.09 -0.35
N PRO A 274 0.70 -2.17 0.04
CA PRO A 274 0.97 -3.30 -0.84
C PRO A 274 -0.30 -4.10 -1.14
N VAL A 275 -0.31 -4.83 -2.25
CA VAL A 275 -1.40 -5.75 -2.61
C VAL A 275 -1.29 -7.03 -1.77
N TYR A 276 -2.41 -7.48 -1.19
CA TYR A 276 -2.50 -8.70 -0.40
C TYR A 276 -3.35 -9.75 -1.10
N THR A 277 -2.97 -11.03 -0.98
CA THR A 277 -3.75 -12.17 -1.48
C THR A 277 -4.02 -13.14 -0.32
N LEU A 278 -5.30 -13.47 -0.09
CA LEU A 278 -5.73 -14.35 0.99
C LEU A 278 -5.97 -15.77 0.46
N ALA A 279 -5.04 -16.69 0.76
CA ALA A 279 -5.11 -18.07 0.32
C ALA A 279 -5.96 -18.98 1.23
N THR A 280 -6.00 -18.69 2.54
CA THR A 280 -6.75 -19.44 3.57
C THR A 280 -7.62 -18.48 4.39
N ILE A 281 -8.64 -18.95 5.13
CA ILE A 281 -9.60 -18.08 5.86
C ILE A 281 -10.10 -18.83 7.11
N PRO A 282 -10.30 -18.16 8.28
CA PRO A 282 -9.93 -16.77 8.61
C PRO A 282 -8.40 -16.59 8.75
N ILE A 283 -7.91 -15.37 8.51
CA ILE A 283 -6.49 -15.02 8.62
C ILE A 283 -6.31 -13.90 9.64
N ASP A 284 -5.25 -14.00 10.44
CA ASP A 284 -4.71 -12.89 11.21
C ASP A 284 -4.23 -11.81 10.23
N LEU A 285 -4.98 -10.70 10.20
CA LEU A 285 -4.67 -9.55 9.38
C LEU A 285 -3.55 -8.75 10.05
N SER A 286 -2.50 -8.45 9.30
CA SER A 286 -1.51 -7.44 9.65
C SER A 286 -1.14 -6.66 8.40
N VAL A 287 -1.55 -5.40 8.36
CA VAL A 287 -1.42 -4.55 7.19
C VAL A 287 -0.74 -3.25 7.58
N THR A 288 0.24 -2.84 6.78
CA THR A 288 0.94 -1.56 6.95
C THR A 288 0.83 -0.72 5.68
N VAL A 289 0.37 0.53 5.84
CA VAL A 289 0.37 1.54 4.77
C VAL A 289 1.43 2.58 5.08
N ALA A 290 2.40 2.75 4.17
CA ALA A 290 3.46 3.76 4.31
C ALA A 290 2.99 5.13 3.79
N ILE A 291 3.37 6.18 4.49
CA ILE A 291 3.16 7.58 4.10
C ILE A 291 4.31 7.98 3.18
N THR A 292 4.06 7.91 1.88
CA THR A 292 5.03 8.24 0.83
C THR A 292 4.75 9.60 0.20
N ALA A 293 5.78 10.23 -0.36
CA ALA A 293 5.63 11.46 -1.12
C ALA A 293 4.88 11.23 -2.44
N GLN A 294 5.11 10.07 -3.07
CA GLN A 294 4.32 9.61 -4.21
C GLN A 294 2.97 9.11 -3.72
N ARG A 295 1.90 9.70 -4.24
CA ARG A 295 0.51 9.39 -3.88
C ARG A 295 -0.27 9.04 -5.14
N PRO A 296 -1.29 8.16 -5.06
CA PRO A 296 -2.23 8.00 -6.15
C PRO A 296 -2.84 9.35 -6.53
N LYS A 297 -2.95 9.63 -7.83
CA LYS A 297 -3.58 10.86 -8.33
C LYS A 297 -5.09 10.90 -8.09
N SER A 298 -5.70 9.73 -7.87
CA SER A 298 -7.13 9.57 -7.62
C SER A 298 -7.39 8.30 -6.81
N PHE A 299 -8.60 8.19 -6.28
CA PHE A 299 -9.13 7.04 -5.59
C PHE A 299 -10.48 6.66 -6.17
N SER A 300 -10.72 5.36 -6.33
CA SER A 300 -11.81 4.83 -7.15
C SER A 300 -13.11 4.56 -6.37
N ASP A 301 -13.07 4.61 -5.05
CA ASP A 301 -14.18 4.21 -4.19
C ASP A 301 -14.70 5.40 -3.36
N ASN A 302 -15.71 5.18 -2.52
CA ASN A 302 -16.23 6.26 -1.69
C ASN A 302 -15.16 6.79 -0.73
N LEU A 303 -15.11 8.12 -0.58
CA LEU A 303 -14.28 8.71 0.46
C LEU A 303 -14.80 8.34 1.85
N PRO A 304 -13.90 8.22 2.84
CA PRO A 304 -14.33 7.97 4.19
C PRO A 304 -15.17 9.12 4.75
N THR A 305 -16.14 8.79 5.59
CA THR A 305 -16.94 9.76 6.34
C THR A 305 -16.12 10.53 7.37
N GLU A 306 -15.08 9.88 7.90
CA GLU A 306 -14.12 10.49 8.81
C GLU A 306 -12.96 11.10 8.02
N LYS A 307 -12.35 12.16 8.56
CA LYS A 307 -11.17 12.77 7.93
C LYS A 307 -10.04 11.76 7.74
N ALA A 308 -9.81 10.90 8.73
CA ALA A 308 -8.76 9.88 8.68
C ALA A 308 -9.37 8.48 8.70
N ALA A 309 -8.95 7.61 7.79
CA ALA A 309 -9.40 6.22 7.76
C ALA A 309 -8.37 5.29 7.13
N ILE A 310 -8.41 4.04 7.57
CA ILE A 310 -7.75 2.93 6.89
C ILE A 310 -8.85 2.22 6.08
N VAL A 311 -8.67 2.13 4.77
CA VAL A 311 -9.64 1.55 3.85
C VAL A 311 -9.04 0.30 3.23
N LEU A 312 -9.73 -0.83 3.33
CA LEU A 312 -9.36 -2.07 2.65
C LEU A 312 -10.28 -2.21 1.44
N VAL A 313 -9.74 -2.21 0.22
CA VAL A 313 -10.51 -2.28 -1.03
C VAL A 313 -10.24 -3.60 -1.73
N ALA A 314 -11.29 -4.31 -2.11
CA ALA A 314 -11.19 -5.55 -2.88
C ALA A 314 -10.75 -5.23 -4.32
N ALA A 315 -9.65 -5.84 -4.77
CA ALA A 315 -9.31 -5.91 -6.19
C ALA A 315 -9.98 -7.12 -6.86
N SER A 316 -10.21 -8.20 -6.10
CA SER A 316 -11.01 -9.34 -6.50
C SER A 316 -11.59 -10.06 -5.28
N GLY A 317 -12.76 -10.68 -5.42
CA GLY A 317 -13.47 -11.29 -4.31
C GLY A 317 -14.21 -10.26 -3.44
N THR A 318 -14.59 -10.64 -2.23
CA THR A 318 -15.39 -9.78 -1.34
C THR A 318 -15.01 -9.99 0.13
N PHE A 319 -15.03 -8.91 0.91
CA PHE A 319 -14.93 -9.01 2.35
C PHE A 319 -16.26 -9.50 2.95
N VAL A 320 -16.16 -10.30 4.02
CA VAL A 320 -17.31 -10.77 4.79
C VAL A 320 -17.38 -10.10 6.15
N ARG A 321 -16.23 -10.03 6.85
CA ARG A 321 -16.12 -9.42 8.17
C ARG A 321 -14.68 -9.02 8.46
N LEU A 322 -14.52 -7.92 9.19
CA LEU A 322 -13.25 -7.50 9.78
C LEU A 322 -13.43 -7.30 11.28
N SER A 323 -12.54 -7.90 12.07
CA SER A 323 -12.36 -7.56 13.48
C SER A 323 -11.02 -6.85 13.62
N VAL A 324 -11.02 -5.69 14.28
CA VAL A 324 -9.80 -4.90 14.50
C VAL A 324 -9.37 -5.07 15.95
N GLU A 325 -8.14 -5.54 16.15
CA GLU A 325 -7.53 -5.73 17.47
C GLU A 325 -6.62 -4.57 17.85
N ASN A 326 -5.85 -4.07 16.89
CA ASN A 326 -4.89 -3.01 17.13
C ASN A 326 -4.79 -2.07 15.92
N ILE A 327 -4.68 -0.78 16.19
CA ILE A 327 -4.25 0.23 15.23
C ILE A 327 -3.05 0.95 15.81
N SER A 328 -1.96 1.03 15.03
CA SER A 328 -0.72 1.69 15.42
C SER A 328 -0.29 2.74 14.40
N LEU A 329 0.00 3.95 14.88
CA LEU A 329 0.62 5.01 14.10
C LEU A 329 2.13 5.02 14.37
N ASN A 330 2.91 4.88 13.30
CA ASN A 330 4.36 4.82 13.38
C ASN A 330 4.94 6.14 12.88
N TYR A 331 5.78 6.76 13.69
CA TYR A 331 6.33 8.10 13.47
C TYR A 331 7.85 8.09 13.38
N TYR A 332 8.39 9.08 12.66
CA TYR A 332 9.79 9.49 12.70
C TYR A 332 9.95 10.87 13.35
N SER A 333 11.05 11.10 14.04
CA SER A 333 11.43 12.43 14.57
C SER A 333 11.68 13.41 13.43
N LYS A 334 11.13 14.63 13.55
CA LYS A 334 11.31 15.75 12.61
C LYS A 334 12.65 16.47 12.74
N THR A 335 13.55 16.02 13.61
CA THR A 335 14.82 16.68 13.97
C THR A 335 15.48 17.38 12.78
N ALA A 336 15.56 18.72 12.86
CA ALA A 336 16.60 19.47 12.16
C ALA A 336 17.94 18.88 12.63
N GLN A 337 18.77 18.41 11.70
CA GLN A 337 20.12 17.96 12.00
C GLN A 337 20.96 19.13 12.51
N THR A 338 20.94 19.37 13.81
CA THR A 338 22.02 20.01 14.55
C THR A 338 22.03 19.51 15.98
N SER A 339 22.37 18.24 16.13
CA SER A 339 23.10 17.81 17.32
C SER A 339 23.86 16.57 16.90
N SER A 340 25.19 16.69 16.94
CA SER A 340 26.11 15.56 16.95
C SER A 340 25.46 14.40 17.69
N ILE A 341 25.39 13.24 17.04
CA ILE A 341 25.14 11.96 17.72
C ILE A 341 25.99 12.01 18.99
N PRO A 342 25.42 11.98 20.21
CA PRO A 342 26.25 11.86 21.40
C PRO A 342 26.98 10.56 21.16
N PHE A 343 28.28 10.65 20.96
CA PHE A 343 29.18 9.55 20.68
C PHE A 343 28.98 8.57 21.84
N GLN A 344 28.06 7.60 21.68
CA GLN A 344 27.89 6.53 22.65
C GLN A 344 29.25 5.86 22.67
N GLY A 345 29.93 6.05 23.79
CA GLY A 345 31.34 5.73 23.93
C GLY A 345 31.62 4.35 23.35
N ARG A 346 32.75 4.26 22.66
CA ARG A 346 33.41 3.08 22.07
C ARG A 346 33.15 1.74 22.79
N ASN A 347 32.83 1.77 24.08
CA ASN A 347 32.43 0.65 24.94
C ASN A 347 31.16 -0.10 24.51
N GLY A 348 30.13 0.56 23.95
CA GLY A 348 28.87 -0.13 23.57
C GLY A 348 29.02 -1.07 22.38
N TYR A 349 29.73 -0.62 21.35
CA TYR A 349 30.09 -1.44 20.18
C TYR A 349 31.11 -2.51 20.52
N LEU A 350 32.08 -2.21 21.40
CA LEU A 350 33.03 -3.20 21.90
C LEU A 350 32.33 -4.30 22.70
N ASN A 351 31.32 -3.98 23.51
CA ASN A 351 30.56 -4.99 24.25
C ASN A 351 29.79 -5.92 23.32
N ASN A 352 29.05 -5.39 22.34
CA ASN A 352 28.30 -6.23 21.41
C ASN A 352 29.24 -7.05 20.49
N ALA A 353 30.35 -6.46 20.02
CA ALA A 353 31.36 -7.18 19.26
C ALA A 353 32.00 -8.31 20.08
N PHE A 354 32.26 -8.09 21.38
CA PHE A 354 32.80 -9.09 22.30
C PHE A 354 31.89 -10.33 22.37
N PHE A 355 30.56 -10.15 22.42
CA PHE A 355 29.60 -11.25 22.42
C PHE A 355 29.54 -12.00 21.08
N TYR A 356 29.55 -11.29 19.94
CA TYR A 356 29.52 -11.93 18.62
C TYR A 356 30.84 -12.64 18.25
N LEU A 357 31.98 -12.21 18.80
CA LEU A 357 33.29 -12.83 18.52
C LEU A 357 33.61 -14.00 19.47
N LEU A 358 33.21 -13.95 20.74
CA LEU A 358 33.55 -15.00 21.70
C LEU A 358 32.60 -16.19 21.67
N LEU A 359 31.35 -16.01 21.26
CA LEU A 359 30.37 -17.10 21.21
C LEU A 359 30.74 -18.17 20.17
N PRO A 360 31.15 -17.82 18.93
CA PRO A 360 31.65 -18.81 17.96
C PRO A 360 32.96 -19.48 18.41
N VAL A 361 33.87 -18.72 19.04
CA VAL A 361 35.14 -19.24 19.55
C VAL A 361 34.92 -20.24 20.69
N SER A 362 33.97 -19.95 21.59
CA SER A 362 33.62 -20.83 22.71
C SER A 362 33.00 -22.16 22.22
N VAL A 363 32.14 -22.09 21.21
CA VAL A 363 31.55 -23.26 20.55
C VAL A 363 32.64 -24.10 19.84
N LEU A 364 33.57 -23.45 19.14
CA LEU A 364 34.71 -24.13 18.48
C LEU A 364 35.62 -24.84 19.49
N VAL A 365 35.93 -24.21 20.63
CA VAL A 365 36.74 -24.82 21.70
C VAL A 365 36.03 -26.02 22.33
N LEU A 366 34.72 -25.92 22.56
CA LEU A 366 33.91 -27.03 23.10
C LEU A 366 33.84 -28.22 22.13
N LEU A 367 33.60 -27.95 20.84
CA LEU A 367 33.58 -28.97 19.78
C LEU A 367 34.95 -29.65 19.60
N TYR A 368 36.02 -28.86 19.58
CA TYR A 368 37.38 -29.39 19.50
C TYR A 368 37.73 -30.26 20.71
N GLY A 369 37.32 -29.83 21.92
CA GLY A 369 37.48 -30.60 23.16
C GLY A 369 36.74 -31.95 23.13
N GLN A 370 35.53 -32.00 22.58
CA GLN A 370 34.78 -33.26 22.41
C GLN A 370 35.45 -34.20 21.41
N ILE A 371 35.89 -33.69 20.25
CA ILE A 371 36.54 -34.51 19.20
C ILE A 371 37.87 -35.12 19.69
N ARG A 372 38.62 -34.41 20.54
CA ARG A 372 39.88 -34.93 21.08
C ARG A 372 39.66 -36.02 22.13
N ARG A 373 38.58 -35.94 22.91
CA ARG A 373 38.20 -36.97 23.89
C ARG A 373 37.72 -38.26 23.23
N THR A 374 37.02 -38.18 22.09
CA THR A 374 36.58 -39.38 21.35
C THR A 374 37.74 -40.10 20.63
N LYS A 375 38.74 -39.36 20.13
CA LYS A 375 39.94 -39.99 19.51
C LYS A 375 40.84 -40.75 20.49
N HIS A 376 40.83 -40.42 21.78
CA HIS A 376 41.61 -41.16 22.79
C HIS A 376 40.98 -42.48 23.24
N VAL A 377 39.71 -42.74 22.91
CA VAL A 377 39.02 -43.99 23.26
C VAL A 377 39.14 -45.05 22.16
N ALA A 378 39.49 -44.67 20.92
CA ALA A 378 39.43 -45.56 19.76
C ALA A 378 40.69 -46.40 19.46
N ASN A 379 41.80 -46.22 20.18
CA ASN A 379 43.02 -47.03 20.00
C ASN A 379 43.44 -47.72 21.31
N PRO A 380 42.94 -48.93 21.62
CA PRO A 380 43.56 -49.78 22.63
C PRO A 380 44.83 -50.44 22.05
N PRO A 381 45.92 -50.58 22.81
CA PRO A 381 47.08 -51.36 22.40
C PRO A 381 46.76 -52.86 22.39
N SER A 382 47.19 -53.56 21.34
CA SER A 382 47.14 -55.02 21.20
C SER A 382 48.00 -55.71 22.26
N SER A 383 47.39 -56.41 23.21
CA SER A 383 48.07 -57.31 24.13
C SER A 383 48.13 -58.73 23.55
N VAL A 384 49.36 -59.21 23.34
CA VAL A 384 49.70 -60.61 23.09
C VAL A 384 49.30 -61.45 24.30
N SER A 385 48.53 -62.51 24.09
CA SER A 385 48.35 -63.60 25.06
C SER A 385 49.00 -64.86 24.50
N ARG A 386 49.85 -65.50 25.31
CA ARG A 386 50.49 -66.78 25.03
C ARG A 386 50.52 -67.57 26.32
N SER A 387 49.80 -68.67 26.36
CA SER A 387 50.18 -69.88 27.09
C SER A 387 49.25 -71.00 26.71
N ASP A 388 49.80 -72.08 26.17
CA ASP A 388 49.24 -73.42 26.33
C ASP A 388 50.41 -74.38 26.66
N VAL A 389 50.06 -75.36 27.48
CA VAL A 389 50.75 -76.61 27.88
C VAL A 389 51.43 -76.65 29.26
N ASP A 390 50.62 -77.15 30.20
CA ASP A 390 50.77 -78.08 31.35
C ASP A 390 51.98 -79.05 31.39
N PRO A 391 52.31 -79.73 32.52
CA PRO A 391 51.43 -80.22 33.61
C PRO A 391 51.77 -79.83 35.06
#